data_AF-A0A918U5B3-F1
#
_entry.id   AF-A0A918U5B3-F1
#
_cell.length_a   1.000
_cell.length_b   1.000
_cell.length_c   1.000
_cell.angle_alpha   90.00
_cell.angle_beta   90.00
_cell.angle_gamma   90.00
#
_symmetry.space_group_name_H-M   'P 1'
#
loop_
_entity.id
_entity.type
_entity.pdbx_description
1 polymer ?
#
loop_
_entity_poly.entity_id
_entity_poly.type
_entity_poly.pdbx_seq_one_letter_code
_entity_poly.pdbx_strand_id
1 'polypeptide(L)'
;MAFGFRVGVPGMSVRVSTRGVRTSVGPRAARISVGSGGTRVSSGLGPFYASSSLSGSQRRTSTRRTTGSRPVTPSAAQLERARRQAERAQQDAERDAAIAQLRELRRRTTSVHLQSFPAAHPPAIPGLPQLGMPWALAEAQAFHLRGVGWLARGDRAAAKHCAEQDAARYLAEETARLHAVHERMRMEAGQWWRALLANDEETVCEAVNTAFSDNPAAGCAVGMDGAVLSVVMRAQDLDAMPAQTAGLTPSGRPTLKNLTKRDRVLWWLTSMGSNIVATLMEGFATAPNITGIDLAVLTRLPDTQRLGFVAYGRWSRQSIESTSWREPEDALRFLDIGQDVACSVTTTASGTFSSTIKPLDATRVPGLQELLDHAQDEPDDRESAASLAGLDRTLGAGITPDDRTTVDDPYRIKPFAEWKHGAAPQPPPASAPVTPAASATELVPGQNLVLPDDALHGLGIAFRFAGADADLSLFLLGDNGRVTADEDFVFYNQPSTTDGAARLAEKQQEGPHTVERATIHLSVLPERVRRVAIAINMDVDTGLTCGSLSYAVWDMECVTGTAWTFRPPADPSIRAMVIAELYRHAIEGRSVWKLRALGQGWAEGLDGLARAHGIDVE
;
A
#
# COMPACT_ATOMS: atom_id res chain seq x y z
N MET A 1 10.25 -33.38 -12.75
CA MET A 1 10.17 -31.96 -13.15
C MET A 1 10.69 -31.18 -11.97
N ALA A 2 11.64 -30.26 -12.15
CA ALA A 2 12.24 -29.56 -11.02
C ALA A 2 11.28 -28.46 -10.53
N PHE A 3 11.10 -28.38 -9.21
CA PHE A 3 10.43 -27.27 -8.52
C PHE A 3 11.27 -26.00 -8.73
N GLY A 4 10.77 -25.05 -9.54
CA GLY A 4 11.44 -23.79 -9.85
C GLY A 4 10.76 -22.66 -9.11
N PHE A 5 11.39 -22.14 -8.06
CA PHE A 5 10.87 -21.02 -7.28
C PHE A 5 11.51 -19.72 -7.80
N ARG A 6 10.71 -18.71 -8.13
CA ARG A 6 11.20 -17.44 -8.66
C ARG A 6 11.12 -16.36 -7.58
N VAL A 7 12.25 -15.71 -7.32
CA VAL A 7 12.35 -14.56 -6.42
C VAL A 7 12.84 -13.37 -7.22
N GLY A 8 12.06 -12.30 -7.25
CA GLY A 8 12.44 -11.03 -7.87
C GLY A 8 11.52 -10.60 -9.01
N VAL A 9 10.67 -9.61 -8.71
CA VAL A 9 10.03 -8.75 -9.72
C VAL A 9 10.83 -7.44 -9.74
N PRO A 10 11.22 -6.91 -10.92
CA PRO A 10 11.81 -5.59 -11.02
C PRO A 10 10.92 -4.54 -10.31
N GLY A 11 11.45 -3.86 -9.28
CA GLY A 11 10.71 -2.82 -8.54
C GLY A 11 9.87 -3.27 -7.33
N MET A 12 9.90 -4.56 -6.95
CA MET A 12 9.27 -5.07 -5.73
C MET A 12 10.31 -5.62 -4.76
N SER A 13 10.40 -5.05 -3.55
CA SER A 13 11.26 -5.59 -2.49
C SER A 13 10.45 -6.39 -1.48
N VAL A 14 10.87 -7.63 -1.23
CA VAL A 14 10.24 -8.52 -0.25
C VAL A 14 11.04 -8.47 1.05
N ARG A 15 10.46 -7.89 2.10
CA ARG A 15 11.04 -7.92 3.45
C ARG A 15 10.34 -8.99 4.28
N VAL A 16 11.10 -10.01 4.68
CA VAL A 16 10.64 -11.02 5.63
C VAL A 16 11.13 -10.62 7.02
N SER A 17 10.21 -10.57 7.98
CA SER A 17 10.53 -10.20 9.36
C SER A 17 9.86 -11.12 10.37
N THR A 18 10.24 -10.93 11.63
CA THR A 18 9.62 -11.55 12.80
C THR A 18 8.17 -11.12 13.05
N ARG A 19 7.62 -10.22 12.22
CA ARG A 19 6.20 -9.80 12.26
C ARG A 19 5.39 -10.12 11.01
N GLY A 20 6.02 -10.63 9.96
CA GLY A 20 5.31 -10.95 8.71
C GLY A 20 6.22 -10.87 7.50
N VAL A 21 5.71 -11.32 6.36
CA VAL A 21 6.25 -11.02 5.03
C VAL A 21 5.60 -9.73 4.56
N ARG A 22 6.40 -8.80 4.04
CA ARG A 22 5.90 -7.54 3.46
C ARG A 22 6.54 -7.33 2.11
N THR A 23 5.77 -6.80 1.17
CA THR A 23 6.30 -6.22 -0.05
C THR A 23 6.17 -4.71 -0.03
N SER A 24 7.21 -4.04 -0.51
CA SER A 24 7.13 -2.65 -0.94
C SER A 24 7.14 -2.62 -2.47
N VAL A 25 6.18 -1.86 -3.01
CA VAL A 25 6.06 -1.54 -4.43
C VAL A 25 6.07 -0.02 -4.53
N GLY A 26 7.00 0.55 -5.30
CA GLY A 26 7.03 2.00 -5.57
C GLY A 26 5.92 2.46 -6.55
N PRO A 27 5.66 3.77 -6.70
CA PRO A 27 4.30 4.29 -6.65
C PRO A 27 3.51 4.06 -7.94
N ARG A 28 2.35 3.41 -7.80
CA ARG A 28 1.16 3.71 -8.59
C ARG A 28 -0.01 4.02 -7.66
N ALA A 29 -0.48 5.25 -7.78
CA ALA A 29 -1.69 5.76 -7.15
C ALA A 29 -2.88 5.44 -8.05
N ALA A 30 -3.63 4.41 -7.69
CA ALA A 30 -5.08 4.25 -7.91
C ALA A 30 -5.46 2.80 -7.57
N ARG A 31 -5.90 2.55 -6.34
CA ARG A 31 -6.51 1.27 -5.96
C ARG A 31 -8.02 1.39 -6.09
N ILE A 32 -8.63 0.55 -6.92
CA ILE A 32 -10.05 0.23 -6.82
C ILE A 32 -10.12 -1.07 -6.02
N SER A 33 -10.50 -0.98 -4.75
CA SER A 33 -10.77 -2.14 -3.91
C SER A 33 -12.11 -2.75 -4.32
N VAL A 34 -12.09 -3.98 -4.86
CA VAL A 34 -13.28 -4.78 -5.11
C VAL A 34 -13.25 -5.97 -4.15
N GLY A 35 -13.96 -5.83 -3.02
CA GLY A 35 -14.23 -6.91 -2.07
C GLY A 35 -15.68 -7.37 -2.17
N SER A 36 -15.93 -8.63 -1.85
CA SER A 36 -17.18 -9.36 -2.11
C SER A 36 -18.34 -9.12 -1.13
N GLY A 37 -18.49 -7.91 -0.60
CA GLY A 37 -19.63 -7.53 0.24
C GLY A 37 -20.31 -6.29 -0.33
N GLY A 38 -21.45 -6.46 -1.01
CA GLY A 38 -22.07 -5.43 -1.84
C GLY A 38 -22.43 -4.08 -1.18
N THR A 39 -22.84 -3.14 -2.05
CA THR A 39 -23.18 -1.74 -1.78
C THR A 39 -24.15 -1.54 -0.61
N ARG A 40 -23.82 -0.64 0.33
CA ARG A 40 -24.78 -0.14 1.32
C ARG A 40 -24.58 1.35 1.61
N VAL A 41 -25.67 2.12 1.50
CA VAL A 41 -25.83 3.50 1.96
C VAL A 41 -26.47 3.48 3.35
N SER A 42 -26.00 4.30 4.28
CA SER A 42 -26.91 4.88 5.29
C SER A 42 -26.38 6.19 5.85
N SER A 43 -27.27 7.18 5.82
CA SER A 43 -27.17 8.54 6.32
C SER A 43 -27.11 8.64 7.85
N GLY A 44 -26.32 9.59 8.34
CA GLY A 44 -26.78 10.63 9.27
C GLY A 44 -27.02 10.29 10.75
N LEU A 45 -26.12 10.86 11.57
CA LEU A 45 -26.41 11.57 12.84
C LEU A 45 -26.87 10.78 14.09
N GLY A 46 -25.90 10.53 14.98
CA GLY A 46 -25.96 10.78 16.44
C GLY A 46 -26.99 10.03 17.32
N PRO A 47 -27.04 10.32 18.64
CA PRO A 47 -26.05 9.85 19.61
C PRO A 47 -26.73 9.24 20.86
N PHE A 48 -26.53 7.97 21.23
CA PHE A 48 -26.88 7.51 22.60
C PHE A 48 -25.99 6.37 23.11
N TYR A 49 -25.52 6.53 24.35
CA TYR A 49 -25.05 5.48 25.24
C TYR A 49 -26.23 4.61 25.69
N ALA A 50 -25.99 3.30 25.85
CA ALA A 50 -26.92 2.40 26.54
C ALA A 50 -26.16 1.52 27.54
N SER A 51 -26.29 1.86 28.82
CA SER A 51 -26.15 0.94 29.95
C SER A 51 -27.52 0.37 30.27
N SER A 52 -27.64 -0.94 30.51
CA SER A 52 -28.82 -1.52 31.14
C SER A 52 -28.49 -2.02 32.54
N SER A 53 -29.08 -1.33 33.52
CA SER A 53 -29.20 -1.75 34.91
C SER A 53 -30.41 -2.67 35.08
N LEU A 54 -30.20 -3.71 35.89
CA LEU A 54 -31.15 -4.51 36.68
C LEU A 54 -32.63 -4.11 36.58
N SER A 55 -33.42 -4.98 35.95
CA SER A 55 -34.87 -5.00 36.05
C SER A 55 -35.30 -5.46 37.45
N GLY A 56 -35.97 -4.58 38.20
CA GLY A 56 -36.67 -4.90 39.44
C GLY A 56 -37.97 -4.11 39.51
N SER A 57 -39.00 -4.60 38.83
CA SER A 57 -40.35 -4.00 38.81
C SER A 57 -41.01 -4.07 40.19
N GLN A 58 -41.30 -2.91 40.78
CA GLN A 58 -42.17 -2.78 41.94
C GLN A 58 -43.64 -2.88 41.50
N ARG A 59 -44.33 -3.92 41.97
CA ARG A 59 -45.80 -4.01 41.99
C ARG A 59 -46.27 -3.69 43.41
N ARG A 60 -47.06 -2.62 43.57
CA ARG A 60 -47.84 -2.36 44.79
C ARG A 60 -49.19 -3.07 44.69
N THR A 61 -49.43 -4.03 45.58
CA THR A 61 -50.78 -4.40 46.04
C THR A 61 -50.75 -4.60 47.55
N SER A 62 -51.86 -4.20 48.17
CA SER A 62 -52.07 -4.02 49.60
C SER A 62 -52.28 -5.32 50.37
N THR A 63 -51.69 -5.34 51.57
CA THR A 63 -52.19 -5.93 52.84
C THR A 63 -52.60 -7.39 52.88
N ARG A 64 -51.71 -8.22 53.44
CA ARG A 64 -52.11 -9.15 54.51
C ARG A 64 -51.04 -9.18 55.59
N ARG A 65 -51.46 -8.87 56.81
CA ARG A 65 -50.65 -8.78 58.03
C ARG A 65 -50.26 -10.21 58.43
N THR A 66 -49.01 -10.59 58.18
CA THR A 66 -48.37 -11.71 58.89
C THR A 66 -47.33 -11.12 59.83
N THR A 67 -47.39 -11.58 61.07
CA THR A 67 -46.50 -11.26 62.18
C THR A 67 -45.04 -11.30 61.75
N GLY A 68 -44.33 -10.19 61.98
CA GLY A 68 -42.95 -9.99 61.54
C GLY A 68 -41.99 -11.00 62.15
N SER A 69 -41.34 -11.78 61.30
CA SER A 69 -39.98 -12.23 61.61
C SER A 69 -39.06 -11.04 61.37
N ARG A 70 -38.26 -10.69 62.38
CA ARG A 70 -37.19 -9.69 62.24
C ARG A 70 -36.29 -10.13 61.08
N PRO A 71 -35.81 -9.23 60.19
CA PRO A 71 -34.77 -9.61 59.24
C PRO A 71 -33.57 -10.08 60.07
N VAL A 72 -33.32 -11.38 60.05
CA VAL A 72 -32.17 -11.97 60.73
C VAL A 72 -30.96 -11.49 59.95
N THR A 73 -30.21 -10.55 60.54
CA THR A 73 -28.91 -10.14 60.00
C THR A 73 -28.08 -11.41 59.84
N PRO A 74 -27.56 -11.73 58.64
CA PRO A 74 -26.84 -12.97 58.43
C PRO A 74 -25.67 -13.04 59.40
N SER A 75 -25.51 -14.17 60.06
CA SER A 75 -24.39 -14.37 60.99
C SER A 75 -23.06 -14.28 60.22
N ALA A 76 -21.98 -13.93 60.90
CA ALA A 76 -20.65 -13.87 60.28
C ALA A 76 -20.30 -15.16 59.51
N ALA A 77 -20.72 -16.33 60.02
CA ALA A 77 -20.55 -17.62 59.35
C ALA A 77 -21.44 -17.83 58.11
N GLN A 78 -22.58 -17.16 58.00
CA GLN A 78 -23.40 -17.15 56.78
C GLN A 78 -22.79 -16.25 55.71
N LEU A 79 -22.27 -15.08 56.10
CA LEU A 79 -21.55 -14.17 55.19
C LEU A 79 -20.26 -14.81 54.66
N GLU A 80 -19.49 -15.49 55.51
CA GLU A 80 -18.27 -16.22 55.15
C GLU A 80 -18.56 -17.34 54.12
N ARG A 81 -19.64 -18.11 54.30
CA ARG A 81 -20.06 -19.16 53.37
C ARG A 81 -20.51 -18.58 52.03
N ALA A 82 -21.30 -17.51 52.05
CA ALA A 82 -21.72 -16.81 50.84
C ALA A 82 -20.51 -16.26 50.07
N ARG A 83 -19.50 -15.71 50.77
CA ARG A 83 -18.25 -15.23 50.17
C ARG A 83 -17.47 -16.36 49.50
N ARG A 84 -17.25 -17.49 50.18
CA ARG A 84 -16.56 -18.66 49.58
C ARG A 84 -17.34 -19.25 48.39
N GLN A 85 -18.67 -19.22 48.43
CA GLN A 85 -19.50 -19.66 47.32
C GLN A 85 -19.38 -18.70 46.13
N ALA A 86 -19.37 -17.39 46.37
CA ALA A 86 -19.14 -16.39 45.33
C ALA A 86 -17.73 -16.50 44.72
N GLU A 87 -16.70 -16.70 45.53
CA GLU A 87 -15.32 -16.91 45.08
C GLU A 87 -15.20 -18.17 44.19
N ARG A 88 -15.83 -19.29 44.60
CA ARG A 88 -15.88 -20.52 43.76
C ARG A 88 -16.63 -20.30 42.45
N ALA A 89 -17.77 -19.61 42.50
CA ALA A 89 -18.55 -19.29 41.30
C ALA A 89 -17.77 -18.39 40.34
N GLN A 90 -17.00 -17.43 40.86
CA GLN A 90 -16.11 -16.60 40.06
C GLN A 90 -14.99 -17.44 39.42
N GLN A 91 -14.34 -18.31 40.18
CA GLN A 91 -13.30 -19.22 39.65
C GLN A 91 -13.85 -20.16 38.56
N ASP A 92 -15.05 -20.70 38.76
CA ASP A 92 -15.71 -21.53 37.75
C ASP A 92 -16.05 -20.71 36.48
N ALA A 93 -16.54 -19.47 36.64
CA ALA A 93 -16.84 -18.58 35.51
C ALA A 93 -15.57 -18.18 34.73
N GLU A 94 -14.47 -17.86 35.43
CA GLU A 94 -13.17 -17.56 34.83
C GLU A 94 -12.62 -18.77 34.06
N ARG A 95 -12.71 -19.97 34.62
CA ARG A 95 -12.33 -21.21 33.94
C ARG A 95 -13.16 -21.45 32.68
N ASP A 96 -14.47 -21.31 32.78
CA ASP A 96 -15.38 -21.55 31.67
C ASP A 96 -15.16 -20.52 30.54
N ALA A 97 -14.87 -19.26 30.90
CA ALA A 97 -14.46 -18.23 29.95
C ALA A 97 -13.13 -18.57 29.25
N ALA A 98 -12.11 -19.03 29.98
CA ALA A 98 -10.85 -19.47 29.40
C ALA A 98 -11.01 -20.67 28.44
N ILE A 99 -11.86 -21.63 28.81
CA ILE A 99 -12.21 -22.77 27.96
C ILE A 99 -12.90 -22.31 26.66
N ALA A 100 -13.84 -21.37 26.77
CA ALA A 100 -14.52 -20.81 25.61
C ALA A 100 -13.53 -20.07 24.68
N GLN A 101 -12.62 -19.26 25.24
CA GLN A 101 -11.58 -18.58 24.48
C GLN A 101 -10.64 -19.55 23.75
N LEU A 102 -10.20 -20.64 24.40
CA LEU A 102 -9.35 -21.64 23.77
C LEU A 102 -10.05 -22.40 22.63
N ARG A 103 -11.35 -22.71 22.79
CA ARG A 103 -12.16 -23.32 21.73
C ARG A 103 -12.32 -22.38 20.54
N GLU A 104 -12.58 -21.11 20.82
CA GLU A 104 -12.68 -20.06 19.81
C GLU A 104 -11.38 -19.89 19.04
N LEU A 105 -10.25 -19.78 19.77
CA LEU A 105 -8.93 -19.65 19.19
C LEU A 105 -8.59 -20.84 18.29
N ARG A 106 -8.87 -22.07 18.76
CA ARG A 106 -8.66 -23.28 17.96
C ARG A 106 -9.48 -23.23 16.68
N ARG A 107 -10.79 -22.98 16.78
CA ARG A 107 -11.66 -22.86 15.60
C ARG A 107 -11.17 -21.80 14.63
N ARG A 108 -10.85 -20.59 15.09
CA ARG A 108 -10.38 -19.49 14.23
C ARG A 108 -9.07 -19.81 13.51
N THR A 109 -8.15 -20.50 14.18
CA THR A 109 -6.82 -20.81 13.62
C THR A 109 -6.83 -22.01 12.67
N THR A 110 -7.73 -22.97 12.86
CA THR A 110 -7.80 -24.20 12.06
C THR A 110 -8.88 -24.20 10.98
N SER A 111 -9.67 -23.13 10.85
CA SER A 111 -10.82 -23.08 9.93
C SER A 111 -10.76 -21.91 8.93
N VAL A 112 -9.59 -21.30 8.73
CA VAL A 112 -9.41 -20.19 7.75
C VAL A 112 -9.77 -20.65 6.34
N HIS A 113 -9.41 -21.87 5.95
CA HIS A 113 -9.69 -22.46 4.65
C HIS A 113 -11.18 -22.77 4.39
N LEU A 114 -12.03 -22.69 5.41
CA LEU A 114 -13.48 -22.88 5.26
C LEU A 114 -14.20 -21.57 4.90
N GLN A 115 -13.47 -20.46 4.79
CA GLN A 115 -14.01 -19.20 4.31
C GLN A 115 -14.27 -19.25 2.79
N SER A 116 -15.13 -18.35 2.31
CA SER A 116 -15.44 -18.26 0.88
C SER A 116 -14.54 -17.23 0.23
N PHE A 117 -13.83 -17.65 -0.83
CA PHE A 117 -12.98 -16.79 -1.66
C PHE A 117 -13.64 -16.64 -3.04
N PRO A 118 -14.39 -15.56 -3.29
CA PRO A 118 -15.10 -15.39 -4.54
C PRO A 118 -14.14 -15.10 -5.68
N ALA A 119 -14.42 -15.73 -6.83
CA ALA A 119 -13.65 -15.52 -8.03
C ALA A 119 -13.66 -14.05 -8.45
N ALA A 120 -12.50 -13.55 -8.88
CA ALA A 120 -12.35 -12.23 -9.44
C ALA A 120 -13.25 -12.05 -10.66
N HIS A 121 -13.81 -10.85 -10.77
CA HIS A 121 -14.63 -10.45 -11.90
C HIS A 121 -14.10 -9.13 -12.47
N PRO A 122 -14.44 -8.79 -13.73
CA PRO A 122 -14.07 -7.51 -14.30
C PRO A 122 -14.47 -6.35 -13.36
N PRO A 123 -13.62 -5.32 -13.19
CA PRO A 123 -13.95 -4.19 -12.33
C PRO A 123 -15.25 -3.52 -12.76
N ALA A 124 -16.15 -3.29 -11.79
CA ALA A 124 -17.40 -2.60 -12.04
C ALA A 124 -17.16 -1.09 -12.05
N ILE A 125 -17.30 -0.46 -13.23
CA ILE A 125 -17.23 1.00 -13.34
C ILE A 125 -18.59 1.58 -12.92
N PRO A 126 -18.63 2.55 -11.98
CA PRO A 126 -19.88 3.17 -11.59
C PRO A 126 -20.53 3.87 -12.79
N GLY A 127 -21.87 3.83 -12.85
CA GLY A 127 -22.63 4.42 -13.95
C GLY A 127 -22.43 5.94 -14.05
N LEU A 128 -22.49 6.46 -15.26
CA LEU A 128 -22.44 7.90 -15.55
C LEU A 128 -23.59 8.65 -14.83
N PRO A 129 -23.32 9.80 -14.18
CA PRO A 129 -24.38 10.65 -13.68
C PRO A 129 -25.17 11.24 -14.85
N GLN A 130 -26.50 11.25 -14.74
CA GLN A 130 -27.37 11.88 -15.73
C GLN A 130 -27.67 13.31 -15.31
N LEU A 131 -27.08 14.28 -16.02
CA LEU A 131 -27.37 15.69 -15.85
C LEU A 131 -28.57 16.09 -16.72
N GLY A 132 -29.49 16.87 -16.15
CA GLY A 132 -30.70 17.33 -16.85
C GLY A 132 -30.71 18.83 -17.08
N MET A 133 -31.37 19.26 -18.16
CA MET A 133 -31.57 20.69 -18.47
C MET A 133 -32.21 21.50 -17.33
N PRO A 134 -33.22 20.99 -16.60
CA PRO A 134 -33.79 21.73 -15.46
C PRO A 134 -32.76 22.04 -14.37
N TRP A 135 -31.82 21.12 -14.11
CA TRP A 135 -30.76 21.32 -13.12
C TRP A 135 -29.73 22.35 -13.60
N ALA A 136 -29.25 22.21 -14.83
CA ALA A 136 -28.29 23.14 -15.42
C ALA A 136 -28.85 24.57 -15.49
N LEU A 137 -30.15 24.69 -15.81
CA LEU A 137 -30.85 25.97 -15.84
C LEU A 137 -30.96 26.60 -14.44
N ALA A 138 -31.24 25.81 -13.41
CA ALA A 138 -31.32 26.31 -12.04
C ALA A 138 -29.96 26.88 -11.58
N GLU A 139 -28.87 26.17 -11.84
CA GLU A 139 -27.50 26.61 -11.55
C GLU A 139 -27.14 27.90 -12.30
N ALA A 140 -27.42 27.95 -13.61
CA ALA A 140 -27.16 29.12 -14.44
C ALA A 140 -27.97 30.35 -13.98
N GLN A 141 -29.26 30.16 -13.67
CA GLN A 141 -30.11 31.24 -13.18
C GLN A 141 -29.65 31.74 -11.82
N ALA A 142 -29.26 30.85 -10.90
CA ALA A 142 -28.72 31.23 -9.60
C ALA A 142 -27.42 32.05 -9.72
N PHE A 143 -26.59 31.75 -10.72
CA PHE A 143 -25.40 32.53 -11.03
C PHE A 143 -25.75 33.92 -11.61
N HIS A 144 -26.55 33.98 -12.68
CA HIS A 144 -26.84 35.22 -13.41
C HIS A 144 -27.76 36.19 -12.64
N LEU A 145 -28.63 35.69 -11.77
CA LEU A 145 -29.51 36.54 -10.94
C LEU A 145 -28.82 37.04 -9.67
N ARG A 146 -27.58 36.60 -9.40
CA ARG A 146 -26.82 37.03 -8.23
C ARG A 146 -26.54 38.53 -8.30
N GLY A 147 -26.97 39.27 -7.29
CA GLY A 147 -26.82 40.73 -7.23
C GLY A 147 -27.85 41.54 -8.03
N VAL A 148 -28.76 40.89 -8.77
CA VAL A 148 -29.83 41.59 -9.51
C VAL A 148 -31.04 41.84 -8.60
N GLY A 149 -31.32 43.11 -8.32
CA GLY A 149 -32.44 43.54 -7.48
C GLY A 149 -33.80 43.03 -7.96
N TRP A 150 -34.68 42.63 -7.04
CA TRP A 150 -35.96 42.00 -7.37
C TRP A 150 -36.95 42.91 -8.12
N LEU A 151 -36.79 44.24 -8.01
CA LEU A 151 -37.58 45.26 -8.71
C LEU A 151 -37.09 45.53 -10.15
N ALA A 152 -35.87 45.10 -10.51
CA ALA A 152 -35.26 45.33 -11.82
C ALA A 152 -35.78 44.33 -12.87
N ARG A 153 -37.06 44.43 -13.25
CA ARG A 153 -37.75 43.43 -14.08
C ARG A 153 -37.10 43.21 -15.46
N GLY A 154 -36.59 44.27 -16.09
CA GLY A 154 -35.87 44.19 -17.37
C GLY A 154 -34.56 43.43 -17.26
N ASP A 155 -33.71 43.81 -16.31
CA ASP A 155 -32.40 43.17 -16.08
C ASP A 155 -32.55 41.71 -15.66
N ARG A 156 -33.59 41.37 -14.90
CA ARG A 156 -33.92 39.99 -14.54
C ARG A 156 -34.38 39.16 -15.75
N ALA A 157 -35.12 39.75 -16.68
CA ALA A 157 -35.52 39.06 -17.92
C ALA A 157 -34.31 38.79 -18.81
N ALA A 158 -33.41 39.77 -18.94
CA ALA A 158 -32.15 39.60 -19.66
C ALA A 158 -31.24 38.54 -19.01
N ALA A 159 -31.07 38.57 -17.69
CA ALA A 159 -30.27 37.59 -16.94
C ALA A 159 -30.82 36.15 -17.10
N LYS A 160 -32.14 35.98 -17.11
CA LYS A 160 -32.77 34.66 -17.36
C LYS A 160 -32.52 34.15 -18.78
N HIS A 161 -32.57 35.04 -19.78
CA HIS A 161 -32.28 34.66 -21.16
C HIS A 161 -30.81 34.24 -21.35
N CYS A 162 -29.87 34.96 -20.72
CA CYS A 162 -28.46 34.56 -20.68
C CYS A 162 -28.26 33.21 -19.98
N ALA A 163 -28.99 32.97 -18.87
CA ALA A 163 -28.94 31.70 -18.16
C ALA A 163 -29.45 30.52 -19.00
N GLU A 164 -30.51 30.69 -19.80
CA GLU A 164 -31.02 29.64 -20.69
C GLU A 164 -30.00 29.21 -21.75
N GLN A 165 -29.31 30.19 -22.37
CA GLN A 165 -28.28 29.92 -23.37
C GLN A 165 -27.06 29.25 -22.75
N ASP A 166 -26.59 29.76 -21.60
CA ASP A 166 -25.43 29.20 -20.92
C ASP A 166 -25.69 27.81 -20.32
N ALA A 167 -26.90 27.57 -19.80
CA ALA A 167 -27.26 26.28 -19.22
C ALA A 167 -27.17 25.14 -20.25
N ALA A 168 -27.61 25.39 -21.49
CA ALA A 168 -27.52 24.40 -22.56
C ALA A 168 -26.07 24.05 -22.89
N ARG A 169 -25.20 25.07 -22.97
CA ARG A 169 -23.77 24.88 -23.25
C ARG A 169 -23.04 24.20 -22.09
N TYR A 170 -23.30 24.63 -20.86
CA TYR A 170 -22.78 24.01 -19.65
C TYR A 170 -23.13 22.53 -19.55
N LEU A 171 -24.40 22.20 -19.76
CA LEU A 171 -24.87 20.82 -19.74
C LEU A 171 -24.14 19.96 -20.78
N ALA A 172 -24.01 20.45 -22.01
CA ALA A 172 -23.36 19.72 -23.09
C ALA A 172 -21.87 19.46 -22.80
N GLU A 173 -21.14 20.49 -22.37
CA GLU A 173 -19.71 20.39 -22.07
C GLU A 173 -19.44 19.51 -20.85
N GLU A 174 -20.22 19.65 -19.79
CA GLU A 174 -20.04 18.85 -18.57
C GLU A 174 -20.44 17.39 -18.80
N THR A 175 -21.50 17.12 -19.58
CA THR A 175 -21.85 15.76 -20.00
C THR A 175 -20.74 15.12 -20.83
N ALA A 176 -20.16 15.86 -21.78
CA ALA A 176 -19.04 15.37 -22.59
C ALA A 176 -17.80 15.08 -21.74
N ARG A 177 -17.49 15.93 -20.75
CA ARG A 177 -16.39 15.70 -19.81
C ARG A 177 -16.60 14.43 -18.99
N LEU A 178 -17.79 14.25 -18.42
CA LEU A 178 -18.13 13.05 -17.65
C LEU A 178 -18.02 11.79 -18.50
N HIS A 179 -18.48 11.83 -19.76
CA HIS A 179 -18.33 10.75 -20.72
C HIS A 179 -16.86 10.41 -20.98
N ALA A 180 -16.00 11.42 -21.19
CA ALA A 180 -14.57 11.20 -21.39
C ALA A 180 -13.89 10.54 -20.18
N VAL A 181 -14.26 10.97 -18.96
CA VAL A 181 -13.75 10.34 -17.73
C VAL A 181 -14.24 8.89 -17.60
N HIS A 182 -15.53 8.63 -17.88
CA HIS A 182 -16.10 7.28 -17.88
C HIS A 182 -15.39 6.34 -18.86
N GLU A 183 -15.18 6.79 -20.10
CA GLU A 183 -14.50 5.98 -21.13
C GLU A 183 -13.05 5.69 -20.74
N ARG A 184 -12.32 6.67 -20.20
CA ARG A 184 -10.96 6.46 -19.69
C ARG A 184 -10.94 5.38 -18.60
N MET A 185 -11.83 5.48 -17.60
CA MET A 185 -11.92 4.47 -16.53
C MET A 185 -12.27 3.08 -17.08
N ARG A 186 -13.19 2.99 -18.04
CA ARG A 186 -13.51 1.71 -18.71
C ARG A 186 -12.31 1.12 -19.44
N MET A 187 -11.54 1.95 -20.14
CA MET A 187 -10.35 1.53 -20.86
C MET A 187 -9.27 1.04 -19.91
N GLU A 188 -8.98 1.79 -18.85
CA GLU A 188 -7.99 1.44 -17.82
C GLU A 188 -8.39 0.13 -17.10
N ALA A 189 -9.64 0.02 -16.65
CA ALA A 189 -10.13 -1.22 -16.03
C ALA A 189 -10.11 -2.41 -16.99
N GLY A 190 -10.44 -2.20 -18.27
CA GLY A 190 -10.37 -3.23 -19.29
C GLY A 190 -8.94 -3.64 -19.65
N GLN A 191 -7.98 -2.72 -19.57
CA GLN A 191 -6.55 -3.02 -19.73
C GLN A 191 -6.03 -3.82 -18.54
N TRP A 192 -6.31 -3.36 -17.32
CA TRP A 192 -5.95 -4.07 -16.09
C TRP A 192 -6.53 -5.49 -16.06
N TRP A 193 -7.83 -5.64 -16.39
CA TRP A 193 -8.46 -6.97 -16.42
C TRP A 193 -7.82 -7.90 -17.46
N ARG A 194 -7.47 -7.37 -18.65
CA ARG A 194 -6.75 -8.15 -19.67
C ARG A 194 -5.34 -8.54 -19.23
N ALA A 195 -4.62 -7.65 -18.53
CA ALA A 195 -3.30 -7.96 -17.97
C ALA A 195 -3.39 -9.06 -16.91
N LEU A 196 -4.39 -8.99 -16.02
CA LEU A 196 -4.66 -10.04 -15.04
C LEU A 196 -4.95 -11.39 -15.70
N LEU A 197 -5.77 -11.41 -16.76
CA LEU A 197 -6.05 -12.63 -17.54
C LEU A 197 -4.83 -13.11 -18.36
N ALA A 198 -3.94 -12.20 -18.76
CA ALA A 198 -2.72 -12.57 -19.48
C ALA A 198 -1.63 -13.15 -18.56
N ASN A 199 -1.91 -13.27 -17.25
CA ASN A 199 -0.91 -13.60 -16.23
C ASN A 199 0.28 -12.63 -16.27
N ASP A 200 0.01 -11.34 -16.46
CA ASP A 200 1.01 -10.30 -16.30
C ASP A 200 1.54 -10.30 -14.86
N GLU A 201 2.86 -10.43 -14.69
CA GLU A 201 3.50 -10.68 -13.39
C GLU A 201 3.25 -9.56 -12.40
N GLU A 202 3.40 -8.29 -12.82
CA GLU A 202 3.16 -7.10 -11.98
C GLU A 202 1.70 -7.06 -11.53
N THR A 203 0.77 -7.16 -12.50
CA THR A 203 -0.67 -7.06 -12.24
C THR A 203 -1.16 -8.18 -11.33
N VAL A 204 -0.73 -9.43 -11.56
CA VAL A 204 -1.13 -10.58 -10.73
C VAL A 204 -0.55 -10.47 -9.33
N CYS A 205 0.74 -10.16 -9.19
CA CYS A 205 1.36 -10.02 -7.87
C CYS A 205 0.71 -8.89 -7.08
N GLU A 206 0.40 -7.75 -7.70
CA GLU A 206 -0.30 -6.64 -7.04
C GLU A 206 -1.71 -7.04 -6.59
N ALA A 207 -2.50 -7.65 -7.47
CA ALA A 207 -3.87 -8.07 -7.16
C ALA A 207 -3.89 -9.09 -6.02
N VAL A 208 -3.05 -10.12 -6.09
CA VAL A 208 -2.96 -11.18 -5.08
C VAL A 208 -2.42 -10.64 -3.74
N ASN A 209 -1.40 -9.78 -3.75
CA ASN A 209 -0.90 -9.17 -2.51
C ASN A 209 -1.92 -8.23 -1.87
N THR A 210 -2.77 -7.57 -2.67
CA THR A 210 -3.88 -6.78 -2.16
C THR A 210 -4.93 -7.68 -1.50
N ALA A 211 -5.27 -8.82 -2.12
CA ALA A 211 -6.17 -9.81 -1.52
C ALA A 211 -5.59 -10.34 -0.20
N PHE A 212 -4.32 -10.76 -0.17
CA PHE A 212 -3.68 -11.29 1.04
C PHE A 212 -3.51 -10.29 2.20
N SER A 213 -3.82 -9.01 2.00
CA SER A 213 -3.56 -7.96 3.01
C SER A 213 -4.40 -8.10 4.28
N ASP A 214 -5.53 -8.81 4.23
CA ASP A 214 -6.40 -9.09 5.36
C ASP A 214 -6.25 -10.52 5.92
N ASN A 215 -5.34 -11.32 5.37
CA ASN A 215 -5.13 -12.69 5.81
C ASN A 215 -4.52 -12.79 7.21
N PRO A 216 -4.93 -13.79 8.02
CA PRO A 216 -4.34 -14.03 9.35
C PRO A 216 -2.85 -14.41 9.30
N ALA A 217 -2.44 -15.14 8.25
CA ALA A 217 -1.05 -15.44 7.96
C ALA A 217 -0.54 -14.50 6.87
N ALA A 218 0.60 -13.86 7.10
CA ALA A 218 1.19 -12.93 6.14
C ALA A 218 1.75 -13.71 4.94
N GLY A 219 0.93 -13.81 3.89
CA GLY A 219 1.28 -14.35 2.58
C GLY A 219 1.67 -13.24 1.61
N CYS A 220 2.56 -13.55 0.68
CA CYS A 220 3.02 -12.61 -0.32
C CYS A 220 3.37 -13.32 -1.63
N ALA A 221 2.78 -12.86 -2.73
CA ALA A 221 3.18 -13.19 -4.09
C ALA A 221 4.50 -12.48 -4.42
N VAL A 222 5.52 -13.26 -4.81
CA VAL A 222 6.91 -12.79 -5.01
C VAL A 222 7.40 -12.88 -6.46
N GLY A 223 6.60 -13.48 -7.34
CA GLY A 223 6.89 -13.57 -8.77
C GLY A 223 6.06 -14.64 -9.46
N MET A 224 6.22 -14.75 -10.78
CA MET A 224 5.52 -15.74 -11.60
C MET A 224 6.43 -16.42 -12.61
N ASP A 225 6.11 -17.67 -12.94
CA ASP A 225 6.65 -18.41 -14.07
C ASP A 225 5.48 -18.88 -14.96
N GLY A 226 5.20 -18.12 -16.02
CA GLY A 226 4.07 -18.35 -16.90
C GLY A 226 2.72 -18.29 -16.16
N ALA A 227 2.14 -19.46 -15.88
CA ALA A 227 0.87 -19.60 -15.16
C ALA A 227 1.04 -20.15 -13.73
N VAL A 228 2.26 -20.17 -13.21
CA VAL A 228 2.58 -20.61 -11.85
C VAL A 228 3.03 -19.42 -11.01
N LEU A 229 2.29 -19.14 -9.94
CA LEU A 229 2.57 -18.05 -9.01
C LEU A 229 3.51 -18.53 -7.89
N SER A 230 4.56 -17.78 -7.57
CA SER A 230 5.42 -18.03 -6.41
C SER A 230 4.93 -17.22 -5.21
N VAL A 231 4.70 -17.87 -4.08
CA VAL A 231 4.19 -17.28 -2.83
C VAL A 231 5.07 -17.65 -1.66
N VAL A 232 5.40 -16.65 -0.83
CA VAL A 232 6.04 -16.84 0.47
C VAL A 232 5.04 -16.51 1.57
N MET A 233 4.86 -17.42 2.52
CA MET A 233 3.96 -17.25 3.65
C MET A 233 4.72 -17.37 4.97
N ARG A 234 4.37 -16.53 5.95
CA ARG A 234 4.82 -16.70 7.33
C ARG A 234 3.74 -17.37 8.18
N ALA A 235 4.05 -18.55 8.71
CA ALA A 235 3.21 -19.22 9.69
C ALA A 235 3.48 -18.69 11.12
N GLN A 236 2.46 -18.79 11.97
CA GLN A 236 2.59 -18.51 13.40
C GLN A 236 3.69 -19.37 14.02
N ASP A 237 4.45 -18.83 14.98
CA ASP A 237 5.53 -19.58 15.64
C ASP A 237 4.94 -20.68 16.55
N LEU A 238 5.56 -21.86 16.57
CA LEU A 238 5.09 -22.99 17.41
C LEU A 238 5.06 -22.62 18.91
N ASP A 239 5.97 -21.77 19.35
CA ASP A 239 6.06 -21.29 20.74
C ASP A 239 4.91 -20.36 21.13
N ALA A 240 4.24 -19.74 20.14
CA ALA A 240 3.06 -18.91 20.37
C ALA A 240 1.79 -19.74 20.58
N MET A 241 1.85 -21.07 20.43
CA MET A 241 0.71 -21.95 20.66
C MET A 241 0.36 -22.04 22.16
N PRO A 242 -0.94 -22.09 22.53
CA PRO A 242 -1.34 -22.20 23.92
C PRO A 242 -0.72 -23.40 24.64
N ALA A 243 -0.39 -23.21 25.92
CA ALA A 243 0.08 -24.30 26.78
C ALA A 243 -1.05 -25.24 27.22
N GLN A 244 -2.30 -24.77 27.19
CA GLN A 244 -3.48 -25.48 27.66
C GLN A 244 -4.55 -25.58 26.58
N THR A 245 -5.40 -26.61 26.68
CA THR A 245 -6.58 -26.85 25.84
C THR A 245 -7.79 -27.12 26.70
N ALA A 246 -8.97 -26.84 26.15
CA ALA A 246 -10.22 -27.32 26.69
C ALA A 246 -10.25 -28.85 26.73
N GLY A 247 -10.75 -29.41 27.84
CA GLY A 247 -10.98 -30.83 28.01
C GLY A 247 -12.15 -31.09 28.96
N LEU A 248 -12.36 -32.37 29.28
CA LEU A 248 -13.38 -32.82 30.24
C LEU A 248 -12.71 -33.62 31.37
N THR A 249 -13.22 -33.46 32.59
CA THR A 249 -12.92 -34.36 33.72
C THR A 249 -13.54 -35.74 33.47
N PRO A 250 -13.14 -36.79 34.23
CA PRO A 250 -13.81 -38.09 34.16
C PRO A 250 -15.33 -38.03 34.43
N SER A 251 -15.77 -37.01 35.17
CA SER A 251 -17.19 -36.73 35.46
C SER A 251 -17.89 -35.85 34.40
N GLY A 252 -17.23 -35.55 33.27
CA GLY A 252 -17.81 -34.77 32.17
C GLY A 252 -17.85 -33.25 32.39
N ARG A 253 -17.19 -32.71 33.43
CA ARG A 253 -17.13 -31.26 33.67
C ARG A 253 -16.05 -30.62 32.79
N PRO A 254 -16.30 -29.43 32.21
CA PRO A 254 -15.27 -28.67 31.51
C PRO A 254 -14.04 -28.42 32.40
N THR A 255 -12.86 -28.63 31.84
CA THR A 255 -11.58 -28.38 32.52
C THR A 255 -10.51 -27.93 31.55
N LEU A 256 -9.43 -27.34 32.07
CA LEU A 256 -8.23 -27.00 31.32
C LEU A 256 -7.23 -28.15 31.48
N LYS A 257 -6.70 -28.64 30.36
CA LYS A 257 -5.65 -29.67 30.31
C LYS A 257 -4.41 -29.11 29.66
N ASN A 258 -3.22 -29.50 30.14
CA ASN A 258 -1.98 -29.17 29.46
C ASN A 258 -1.94 -29.85 28.09
N LEU A 259 -1.54 -29.12 27.06
CA LEU A 259 -1.28 -29.68 25.74
C LEU A 259 -0.01 -30.52 25.80
N THR A 260 -0.08 -31.75 25.26
CA THR A 260 1.12 -32.54 25.02
C THR A 260 1.94 -31.87 23.91
N LYS A 261 3.26 -32.12 23.86
CA LYS A 261 4.12 -31.61 22.77
C LYS A 261 3.57 -32.01 21.39
N ARG A 262 3.07 -33.24 21.28
CA ARG A 262 2.47 -33.78 20.06
C ARG A 262 1.20 -33.04 19.67
N ASP A 263 0.25 -32.86 20.60
CA ASP A 263 -1.00 -32.16 20.30
C ASP A 263 -0.75 -30.71 19.91
N ARG A 264 0.31 -30.10 20.46
CA ARG A 264 0.70 -28.73 20.13
C ARG A 264 1.20 -28.63 18.71
N VAL A 265 2.08 -29.55 18.30
CA VAL A 265 2.56 -29.64 16.90
C VAL A 265 1.40 -29.96 15.96
N LEU A 266 0.47 -30.84 16.34
CA LEU A 266 -0.68 -31.15 15.50
C LEU A 266 -1.60 -29.93 15.32
N TRP A 267 -1.95 -29.23 16.40
CA TRP A 267 -2.74 -28.00 16.26
C TRP A 267 -2.01 -26.97 15.41
N TRP A 268 -0.71 -26.75 15.65
CA TRP A 268 0.09 -25.85 14.84
C TRP A 268 0.11 -26.25 13.35
N LEU A 269 0.30 -27.53 13.04
CA LEU A 269 0.29 -28.07 11.67
C LEU A 269 -1.07 -27.90 11.01
N THR A 270 -2.18 -28.17 11.71
CA THR A 270 -3.52 -27.93 11.19
C THR A 270 -3.77 -26.45 10.94
N SER A 271 -3.32 -25.57 11.83
CA SER A 271 -3.42 -24.12 11.64
C SER A 271 -2.59 -23.66 10.44
N MET A 272 -1.35 -24.17 10.28
CA MET A 272 -0.50 -23.88 9.13
C MET A 272 -1.16 -24.36 7.84
N GLY A 273 -1.61 -25.62 7.78
CA GLY A 273 -2.31 -26.19 6.63
C GLY A 273 -3.57 -25.40 6.29
N SER A 274 -4.34 -24.96 7.30
CA SER A 274 -5.52 -24.14 7.08
C SER A 274 -5.19 -22.77 6.47
N ASN A 275 -4.05 -22.17 6.82
CA ASN A 275 -3.63 -20.90 6.22
C ASN A 275 -3.07 -21.14 4.81
N ILE A 276 -2.28 -22.20 4.58
CA ILE A 276 -1.81 -22.58 3.24
C ILE A 276 -3.00 -22.74 2.29
N VAL A 277 -3.98 -23.55 2.65
CA VAL A 277 -5.14 -23.82 1.77
C VAL A 277 -5.95 -22.54 1.53
N ALA A 278 -6.14 -21.69 2.55
CA ALA A 278 -6.81 -20.40 2.38
C ALA A 278 -6.06 -19.50 1.39
N THR A 279 -4.74 -19.35 1.56
CA THR A 279 -3.87 -18.57 0.65
C THR A 279 -3.91 -19.12 -0.77
N LEU A 280 -3.93 -20.45 -0.94
CA LEU A 280 -4.06 -21.07 -2.26
C LEU A 280 -5.42 -20.77 -2.89
N MET A 281 -6.52 -20.97 -2.15
CA MET A 281 -7.88 -20.67 -2.62
C MET A 281 -8.04 -19.22 -3.01
N GLU A 282 -7.56 -18.29 -2.19
CA GLU A 282 -7.64 -16.86 -2.47
C GLU A 282 -6.76 -16.43 -3.64
N GLY A 283 -5.54 -16.97 -3.75
CA GLY A 283 -4.67 -16.73 -4.91
C GLY A 283 -5.34 -17.18 -6.22
N PHE A 284 -5.92 -18.38 -6.22
CA PHE A 284 -6.68 -18.90 -7.37
C PHE A 284 -7.97 -18.13 -7.64
N ALA A 285 -8.65 -17.64 -6.61
CA ALA A 285 -9.84 -16.81 -6.77
C ALA A 285 -9.49 -15.45 -7.37
N THR A 286 -8.39 -14.83 -6.92
CA THR A 286 -7.95 -13.49 -7.34
C THR A 286 -7.39 -13.48 -8.77
N ALA A 287 -6.61 -14.48 -9.14
CA ALA A 287 -6.00 -14.58 -10.47
C ALA A 287 -6.53 -15.82 -11.22
N PRO A 288 -7.56 -15.69 -12.07
CA PRO A 288 -8.30 -16.84 -12.60
C PRO A 288 -7.49 -17.71 -13.57
N ASN A 289 -6.49 -17.16 -14.26
CA ASN A 289 -5.72 -17.87 -15.28
C ASN A 289 -4.41 -18.50 -14.77
N ILE A 290 -4.07 -18.33 -13.49
CA ILE A 290 -2.99 -19.12 -12.88
C ILE A 290 -3.47 -20.57 -12.70
N THR A 291 -2.59 -21.51 -12.98
CA THR A 291 -2.87 -22.96 -12.96
C THR A 291 -2.19 -23.65 -11.78
N GLY A 292 -1.18 -23.02 -11.19
CA GLY A 292 -0.50 -23.52 -10.00
C GLY A 292 0.07 -22.40 -9.12
N ILE A 293 0.35 -22.76 -7.87
CA ILE A 293 1.04 -21.90 -6.91
C ILE A 293 2.18 -22.72 -6.30
N ASP A 294 3.40 -22.19 -6.41
CA ASP A 294 4.56 -22.63 -5.65
C ASP A 294 4.58 -21.86 -4.34
N LEU A 295 4.37 -22.55 -3.23
CA LEU A 295 4.22 -21.90 -1.93
C LEU A 295 5.31 -22.39 -0.99
N ALA A 296 6.00 -21.44 -0.35
CA ALA A 296 6.98 -21.71 0.69
C ALA A 296 6.57 -21.07 2.01
N VAL A 297 6.68 -21.83 3.10
CA VAL A 297 6.26 -21.41 4.43
C VAL A 297 7.45 -21.32 5.36
N LEU A 298 7.61 -20.17 5.98
CA LEU A 298 8.63 -19.93 7.00
C LEU A 298 8.00 -19.64 8.37
N THR A 299 8.72 -20.02 9.42
CA THR A 299 8.34 -19.74 10.81
C THR A 299 9.61 -19.59 11.65
N ARG A 300 9.48 -19.06 12.86
CA ARG A 300 10.59 -19.08 13.82
C ARG A 300 10.73 -20.47 14.43
N LEU A 301 11.94 -21.03 14.35
CA LEU A 301 12.25 -22.32 14.92
C LEU A 301 12.41 -22.21 16.45
N PRO A 302 11.81 -23.12 17.25
CA PRO A 302 11.88 -23.05 18.72
C PRO A 302 13.31 -23.07 19.28
N ASP A 303 14.19 -23.92 18.72
CA ASP A 303 15.52 -24.15 19.29
C ASP A 303 16.52 -23.03 18.96
N THR A 304 16.48 -22.51 17.73
CA THR A 304 17.45 -21.52 17.24
C THR A 304 16.93 -20.09 17.30
N GLN A 305 15.61 -19.92 17.44
CA GLN A 305 14.89 -18.64 17.29
C GLN A 305 15.15 -17.93 15.95
N ARG A 306 15.74 -18.62 14.98
CA ARG A 306 15.93 -18.15 13.60
C ARG A 306 14.75 -18.54 12.73
N LEU A 307 14.55 -17.79 11.65
CA LEU A 307 13.61 -18.17 10.61
C LEU A 307 14.12 -19.41 9.87
N GLY A 308 13.19 -20.28 9.49
CA GLY A 308 13.47 -21.43 8.65
C GLY A 308 12.24 -21.88 7.90
N PHE A 309 12.45 -22.45 6.72
CA PHE A 309 11.38 -23.06 5.94
C PHE A 309 10.90 -24.35 6.60
N VAL A 310 9.58 -24.46 6.74
CA VAL A 310 8.92 -25.59 7.40
C VAL A 310 7.97 -26.33 6.49
N ALA A 311 7.57 -25.74 5.37
CA ALA A 311 6.91 -26.41 4.27
C ALA A 311 7.24 -25.72 2.94
N TYR A 312 7.33 -26.47 1.86
CA TYR A 312 7.28 -25.93 0.50
C TYR A 312 6.70 -26.97 -0.46
N GLY A 313 6.13 -26.53 -1.57
CA GLY A 313 5.60 -27.44 -2.59
C GLY A 313 4.81 -26.69 -3.66
N ARG A 314 4.30 -27.44 -4.64
CA ARG A 314 3.48 -26.92 -5.73
C ARG A 314 2.05 -27.44 -5.60
N TRP A 315 1.06 -26.55 -5.61
CA TRP A 315 -0.35 -26.92 -5.65
C TRP A 315 -0.98 -26.44 -6.95
N SER A 316 -1.70 -27.31 -7.64
CA SER A 316 -2.43 -26.94 -8.85
C SER A 316 -3.85 -26.47 -8.51
N ARG A 317 -4.42 -25.57 -9.31
CA ARG A 317 -5.82 -25.15 -9.19
C ARG A 317 -6.76 -26.36 -9.11
N GLN A 318 -6.57 -27.31 -10.01
CA GLN A 318 -7.38 -28.53 -10.07
C GLN A 318 -7.33 -29.34 -8.77
N SER A 319 -6.15 -29.48 -8.15
CA SER A 319 -5.99 -30.21 -6.88
C SER A 319 -6.77 -29.56 -5.72
N ILE A 320 -6.78 -28.23 -5.67
CA ILE A 320 -7.48 -27.46 -4.62
C ILE A 320 -8.99 -27.45 -4.83
N GLU A 321 -9.45 -27.20 -6.07
CA GLU A 321 -10.88 -27.11 -6.41
C GLU A 321 -11.59 -28.47 -6.39
N SER A 322 -10.88 -29.57 -6.66
CA SER A 322 -11.44 -30.93 -6.59
C SER A 322 -11.49 -31.51 -5.17
N THR A 323 -10.78 -30.91 -4.22
CA THR A 323 -10.77 -31.35 -2.83
C THR A 323 -11.98 -30.78 -2.08
N SER A 324 -12.68 -31.63 -1.32
CA SER A 324 -13.79 -31.20 -0.47
C SER A 324 -13.27 -30.74 0.89
N TRP A 325 -13.47 -29.45 1.20
CA TRP A 325 -13.10 -28.82 2.47
C TRP A 325 -14.37 -28.63 3.32
N ARG A 326 -14.52 -29.42 4.39
CA ARG A 326 -15.73 -29.37 5.25
C ARG A 326 -15.37 -29.21 6.72
N GLU A 327 -14.32 -29.88 7.15
CA GLU A 327 -13.91 -29.93 8.55
C GLU A 327 -12.50 -29.34 8.72
N PRO A 328 -12.17 -28.81 9.92
CA PRO A 328 -10.85 -28.27 10.20
C PRO A 328 -9.68 -29.21 9.87
N GLU A 329 -9.88 -30.51 10.05
CA GLU A 329 -8.87 -31.55 9.81
C GLU A 329 -8.59 -31.76 8.32
N ASP A 330 -9.52 -31.39 7.43
CA ASP A 330 -9.32 -31.48 5.98
C ASP A 330 -8.12 -30.64 5.53
N ALA A 331 -7.80 -29.57 6.26
CA ALA A 331 -6.61 -28.75 6.03
C ALA A 331 -5.32 -29.56 5.90
N LEU A 332 -5.19 -30.70 6.59
CA LEU A 332 -3.99 -31.55 6.54
C LEU A 332 -3.77 -32.23 5.18
N ARG A 333 -4.82 -32.30 4.34
CA ARG A 333 -4.73 -32.85 2.97
C ARG A 333 -3.78 -32.06 2.08
N PHE A 334 -3.40 -30.83 2.45
CA PHE A 334 -2.39 -30.04 1.72
C PHE A 334 -1.08 -30.83 1.50
N LEU A 335 -0.75 -31.75 2.42
CA LEU A 335 0.43 -32.64 2.34
C LEU A 335 0.33 -33.64 1.17
N ASP A 336 -0.89 -34.09 0.85
CA ASP A 336 -1.12 -35.20 -0.06
C ASP A 336 -1.51 -34.74 -1.47
N ILE A 337 -2.14 -33.58 -1.59
CA ILE A 337 -2.70 -33.08 -2.87
C ILE A 337 -1.69 -32.24 -3.67
N GLY A 338 -0.59 -31.82 -3.06
CA GLY A 338 0.47 -31.06 -3.72
C GLY A 338 1.52 -31.94 -4.39
N GLN A 339 2.27 -31.35 -5.31
CA GLN A 339 3.44 -31.96 -5.96
C GLN A 339 4.71 -31.54 -5.25
N ASP A 340 5.63 -32.49 -5.06
CA ASP A 340 6.94 -32.29 -4.42
C ASP A 340 6.86 -31.59 -3.05
N VAL A 341 5.79 -31.87 -2.29
CA VAL A 341 5.56 -31.25 -0.98
C VAL A 341 6.58 -31.77 0.03
N ALA A 342 7.36 -30.85 0.57
CA ALA A 342 8.22 -31.08 1.72
C ALA A 342 7.60 -30.41 2.95
N CYS A 343 7.59 -31.13 4.09
CA CYS A 343 7.13 -30.60 5.37
C CYS A 343 8.07 -31.05 6.49
N SER A 344 8.42 -30.11 7.36
CA SER A 344 9.27 -30.32 8.54
C SER A 344 8.64 -31.27 9.57
N VAL A 345 7.30 -31.37 9.58
CA VAL A 345 6.57 -32.32 10.42
C VAL A 345 6.40 -33.62 9.65
N THR A 346 7.23 -34.61 9.98
CA THR A 346 7.16 -35.94 9.38
C THR A 346 6.32 -36.89 10.22
N THR A 347 5.71 -37.86 9.54
CA THR A 347 5.05 -38.99 10.18
C THR A 347 6.09 -40.04 10.56
N THR A 348 6.14 -40.44 11.81
CA THR A 348 6.97 -41.55 12.28
C THR A 348 6.48 -42.87 11.68
N ALA A 349 7.32 -43.92 11.75
CA ALA A 349 6.96 -45.27 11.32
C ALA A 349 5.68 -45.83 11.98
N SER A 350 5.26 -45.26 13.12
CA SER A 350 4.03 -45.60 13.84
C SER A 350 2.81 -44.75 13.45
N GLY A 351 2.84 -44.04 12.31
CA GLY A 351 1.72 -43.23 11.82
C GLY A 351 1.45 -41.96 12.65
N THR A 352 2.46 -41.50 13.39
CA THR A 352 2.34 -40.42 14.38
C THR A 352 3.19 -39.23 13.99
N PHE A 353 2.71 -38.00 14.14
CA PHE A 353 3.53 -36.81 13.85
C PHE A 353 4.72 -36.65 14.81
N SER A 354 5.86 -36.22 14.27
CA SER A 354 7.02 -35.77 15.05
C SER A 354 6.63 -34.67 16.04
N SER A 355 7.19 -34.70 17.23
CA SER A 355 7.00 -33.67 18.27
C SER A 355 7.98 -32.50 18.16
N THR A 356 8.88 -32.54 17.17
CA THR A 356 9.92 -31.55 16.91
C THR A 356 9.92 -31.15 15.44
N ILE A 357 10.13 -29.86 15.18
CA ILE A 357 10.23 -29.26 13.84
C ILE A 357 11.68 -28.87 13.56
N LYS A 358 12.17 -29.22 12.37
CA LYS A 358 13.50 -28.86 11.88
C LYS A 358 13.36 -28.07 10.58
N PRO A 359 14.26 -27.12 10.29
CA PRO A 359 14.24 -26.43 9.01
C PRO A 359 14.42 -27.44 7.87
N LEU A 360 13.71 -27.21 6.78
CA LEU A 360 13.92 -27.92 5.53
C LEU A 360 15.19 -27.42 4.84
N ASP A 361 15.81 -28.30 4.07
CA ASP A 361 16.97 -27.99 3.24
C ASP A 361 16.57 -27.12 2.04
N ALA A 362 16.77 -25.81 2.16
CA ALA A 362 16.41 -24.83 1.14
C ALA A 362 17.43 -24.74 -0.01
N THR A 363 18.63 -25.32 0.12
CA THR A 363 19.69 -25.19 -0.90
C THR A 363 19.34 -25.93 -2.20
N ARG A 364 18.37 -26.84 -2.14
CA ARG A 364 17.88 -27.61 -3.29
C ARG A 364 16.83 -26.86 -4.12
N VAL A 365 16.36 -25.72 -3.62
CA VAL A 365 15.35 -24.89 -4.26
C VAL A 365 15.98 -23.53 -4.60
N PRO A 366 16.19 -23.21 -5.88
CA PRO A 366 16.74 -21.91 -6.30
C PRO A 366 15.94 -20.73 -5.73
N GLY A 367 16.62 -19.65 -5.35
CA GLY A 367 16.01 -18.42 -4.79
C GLY A 367 15.49 -18.53 -3.35
N LEU A 368 15.20 -19.73 -2.84
CA LEU A 368 14.67 -19.91 -1.50
C LEU A 368 15.71 -19.64 -0.40
N GLN A 369 16.96 -20.06 -0.63
CA GLN A 369 18.08 -19.81 0.29
C GLN A 369 18.44 -18.31 0.34
N GLU A 370 18.50 -17.65 -0.81
CA GLU A 370 18.78 -16.19 -0.90
C GLU A 370 17.75 -15.38 -0.12
N LEU A 371 16.47 -15.77 -0.20
CA LEU A 371 15.39 -15.14 0.56
C LEU A 371 15.54 -15.34 2.07
N LEU A 372 16.06 -16.50 2.51
CA LEU A 372 16.34 -16.76 3.92
C LEU A 372 17.53 -15.95 4.44
N ASP A 373 18.59 -15.85 3.64
CA ASP A 373 19.80 -15.12 4.00
C ASP A 373 19.48 -13.62 4.17
N HIS A 374 18.76 -13.02 3.22
CA HIS A 374 18.26 -11.65 3.34
C HIS A 374 17.33 -11.41 4.53
N ALA A 375 16.57 -12.43 4.97
CA ALA A 375 15.69 -12.31 6.13
C ALA A 375 16.43 -12.40 7.48
N GLN A 376 17.67 -12.89 7.49
CA GLN A 376 18.47 -13.09 8.71
C GLN A 376 19.51 -11.98 8.96
N ASP A 377 19.82 -11.14 7.98
CA ASP A 377 20.85 -10.09 8.06
C ASP A 377 20.43 -8.79 8.79
N GLU A 378 19.23 -8.71 9.40
CA GLU A 378 18.91 -7.57 10.27
C GLU A 378 19.55 -7.72 11.68
N PRO A 379 20.34 -6.75 12.14
CA PRO A 379 21.04 -6.82 13.42
C PRO A 379 20.06 -6.79 14.60
N ASP A 380 20.40 -7.58 15.61
CA ASP A 380 19.69 -7.74 16.89
C ASP A 380 19.85 -6.46 17.75
N ASP A 381 19.34 -5.31 17.30
CA ASP A 381 19.43 -4.04 18.03
C ASP A 381 18.40 -3.98 19.16
N ARG A 382 18.80 -4.60 20.27
CA ARG A 382 18.17 -4.49 21.58
C ARG A 382 18.48 -3.16 22.27
N GLU A 383 18.36 -2.03 21.59
CA GLU A 383 18.28 -0.70 22.22
C GLU A 383 18.06 0.36 21.15
N SER A 384 16.82 0.50 20.70
CA SER A 384 16.38 1.67 19.95
C SER A 384 14.91 1.89 20.20
N ALA A 385 14.51 3.15 20.34
CA ALA A 385 13.13 3.60 20.57
C ALA A 385 12.17 3.28 19.39
N ALA A 386 12.49 2.28 18.56
CA ALA A 386 11.78 1.71 17.44
C ALA A 386 11.25 0.30 17.77
N SER A 387 10.77 0.07 18.99
CA SER A 387 10.01 -1.17 19.28
C SER A 387 8.90 -1.30 18.26
N LEU A 388 8.63 -2.49 17.68
CA LEU A 388 7.57 -2.54 16.68
C LEU A 388 6.13 -2.35 17.25
N ALA A 389 5.95 -2.15 18.56
CA ALA A 389 4.72 -1.54 19.11
C ALA A 389 4.62 -0.03 18.82
N GLY A 390 5.74 0.59 18.46
CA GLY A 390 5.87 1.88 17.80
C GLY A 390 5.47 1.80 16.33
N LEU A 391 5.97 0.83 15.56
CA LEU A 391 5.60 0.63 14.14
C LEU A 391 4.15 0.17 13.91
N ASP A 392 3.57 -0.66 14.79
CA ASP A 392 2.13 -0.96 14.77
C ASP A 392 1.31 0.27 15.20
N ARG A 393 1.88 1.18 15.99
CA ARG A 393 1.29 2.51 16.23
C ARG A 393 1.51 3.47 15.06
N THR A 394 2.57 3.36 14.28
CA THR A 394 2.80 4.19 13.08
C THR A 394 1.93 3.72 11.91
N LEU A 395 1.71 2.41 11.78
CA LEU A 395 0.80 1.80 10.80
C LEU A 395 -0.67 1.81 11.28
N GLY A 396 -0.90 1.82 12.59
CA GLY A 396 -2.22 2.05 13.20
C GLY A 396 -2.59 3.53 13.35
N ALA A 397 -1.64 4.46 13.41
CA ALA A 397 -1.89 5.91 13.38
C ALA A 397 -2.15 6.42 11.96
N GLY A 398 -1.74 5.67 10.93
CA GLY A 398 -2.27 5.81 9.56
C GLY A 398 -3.70 5.25 9.41
N ILE A 399 -4.23 4.61 10.45
CA ILE A 399 -5.65 4.27 10.59
C ILE A 399 -6.18 5.04 11.80
N THR A 400 -6.07 6.37 11.77
CA THR A 400 -7.14 7.15 12.39
C THR A 400 -8.45 6.71 11.72
N PRO A 401 -9.54 6.44 12.48
CA PRO A 401 -10.88 6.23 11.92
C PRO A 401 -11.42 7.41 11.09
N ASP A 402 -10.58 8.41 10.83
CA ASP A 402 -10.90 9.72 10.30
C ASP A 402 -10.08 10.08 9.04
N ASP A 403 -9.12 9.25 8.60
CA ASP A 403 -8.50 9.43 7.27
C ASP A 403 -9.16 8.52 6.24
N ARG A 404 -10.47 8.72 6.10
CA ARG A 404 -11.11 8.51 4.80
C ARG A 404 -10.47 9.54 3.89
N THR A 405 -9.36 9.21 3.22
CA THR A 405 -9.02 9.91 1.98
C THR A 405 -10.30 9.88 1.17
N THR A 406 -10.95 11.02 1.04
CA THR A 406 -12.13 11.16 0.21
C THR A 406 -11.67 10.69 -1.15
N VAL A 407 -12.08 9.48 -1.54
CA VAL A 407 -11.90 8.98 -2.89
C VAL A 407 -12.50 10.08 -3.74
N ASP A 408 -11.66 10.85 -4.42
CA ASP A 408 -12.12 12.01 -5.16
C ASP A 408 -13.10 11.46 -6.18
N ASP A 409 -14.36 11.90 -6.09
CA ASP A 409 -15.42 11.34 -6.93
C ASP A 409 -15.00 11.54 -8.39
N PRO A 410 -14.75 10.47 -9.16
CA PRO A 410 -14.27 10.59 -10.53
C PRO A 410 -15.28 11.36 -11.39
N TYR A 411 -16.56 11.38 -10.98
CA TYR A 411 -17.62 12.13 -11.62
C TYR A 411 -17.97 13.45 -10.93
N ARG A 412 -17.11 13.97 -10.05
CA ARG A 412 -17.34 15.26 -9.37
C ARG A 412 -17.77 16.30 -10.40
N ILE A 413 -19.00 16.77 -10.27
CA ILE A 413 -19.62 17.73 -11.18
C ILE A 413 -18.97 19.10 -10.94
N LYS A 414 -18.50 19.76 -12.01
CA LYS A 414 -17.97 21.12 -11.94
C LYS A 414 -19.12 22.12 -11.77
N PRO A 415 -19.17 22.93 -10.70
CA PRO A 415 -20.21 23.94 -10.53
C PRO A 415 -20.29 24.94 -11.69
N PHE A 416 -21.49 25.47 -11.98
CA PHE A 416 -21.71 26.39 -13.11
C PHE A 416 -20.84 27.65 -13.02
N ALA A 417 -20.60 28.16 -11.81
CA ALA A 417 -19.72 29.31 -11.61
C ALA A 417 -18.27 29.03 -12.05
N GLU A 418 -17.75 27.83 -11.76
CA GLU A 418 -16.39 27.44 -12.18
C GLU A 418 -16.32 27.25 -13.69
N TRP A 419 -17.36 26.65 -14.28
CA TRP A 419 -17.48 26.52 -15.73
C TRP A 419 -17.56 27.88 -16.44
N LYS A 420 -18.39 28.82 -15.94
CA LYS A 420 -18.66 30.11 -16.58
C LYS A 420 -17.46 31.04 -16.54
N HIS A 421 -16.67 31.03 -15.46
CA HIS A 421 -15.42 31.79 -15.38
C HIS A 421 -14.31 31.23 -16.30
N GLY A 422 -14.55 30.08 -16.94
CA GLY A 422 -13.69 29.50 -17.96
C GLY A 422 -13.82 30.07 -19.38
N ALA A 423 -14.59 31.13 -19.64
CA ALA A 423 -14.68 31.73 -20.99
C ALA A 423 -15.20 33.21 -21.08
N ALA A 424 -14.31 34.23 -21.03
CA ALA A 424 -14.37 35.49 -21.82
C ALA A 424 -13.07 36.36 -21.69
N PRO A 425 -12.56 37.00 -22.77
CA PRO A 425 -11.22 37.63 -22.86
C PRO A 425 -11.18 39.14 -22.48
N GLN A 426 -10.04 39.63 -21.95
CA GLN A 426 -9.74 41.08 -21.80
C GLN A 426 -9.02 41.67 -23.04
N PRO A 427 -9.28 42.96 -23.42
CA PRO A 427 -8.67 43.64 -24.58
C PRO A 427 -7.28 44.25 -24.28
N PRO A 428 -6.46 44.56 -25.31
CA PRO A 428 -5.00 44.43 -25.24
C PRO A 428 -4.26 45.76 -25.01
N PRO A 429 -3.06 45.73 -24.40
CA PRO A 429 -2.00 46.66 -24.75
C PRO A 429 -1.00 45.96 -25.68
N ALA A 430 -0.89 46.47 -26.91
CA ALA A 430 0.18 46.25 -27.88
C ALA A 430 0.86 44.85 -27.96
N SER A 431 0.29 44.01 -28.83
CA SER A 431 0.96 43.03 -29.74
C SER A 431 1.80 41.84 -29.18
N ALA A 432 1.28 40.62 -29.44
CA ALA A 432 1.89 39.25 -29.55
C ALA A 432 1.74 38.26 -28.34
N PRO A 433 1.80 36.91 -28.49
CA PRO A 433 0.66 35.97 -28.73
C PRO A 433 0.51 34.79 -27.71
N VAL A 434 -0.60 34.02 -27.79
CA VAL A 434 -0.94 32.65 -27.24
C VAL A 434 -0.37 32.25 -25.84
N THR A 435 -1.21 32.16 -24.79
CA THR A 435 -0.71 31.86 -23.43
C THR A 435 -0.56 30.34 -23.15
N PRO A 436 0.65 29.81 -22.89
CA PRO A 436 0.92 28.37 -22.78
C PRO A 436 0.67 27.83 -21.35
N ALA A 437 0.91 26.52 -21.15
CA ALA A 437 1.06 25.86 -19.85
C ALA A 437 1.63 26.81 -18.80
N ALA A 438 1.07 26.80 -17.57
CA ALA A 438 1.50 27.64 -16.44
C ALA A 438 2.99 27.92 -16.59
N SER A 439 3.34 29.15 -17.00
CA SER A 439 4.65 29.38 -17.60
C SER A 439 5.67 29.07 -16.54
N ALA A 440 6.27 27.89 -16.69
CA ALA A 440 7.34 27.45 -15.84
C ALA A 440 8.34 28.61 -15.83
N THR A 441 8.66 29.11 -14.64
CA THR A 441 9.52 30.27 -14.51
C THR A 441 10.85 29.92 -15.15
N GLU A 442 11.16 30.57 -16.28
CA GLU A 442 12.39 30.29 -17.01
C GLU A 442 13.57 30.79 -16.19
N LEU A 443 14.49 29.89 -15.90
CA LEU A 443 15.70 30.17 -15.16
C LEU A 443 16.81 30.58 -16.13
N VAL A 444 17.66 31.51 -15.69
CA VAL A 444 18.93 31.79 -16.37
C VAL A 444 20.10 31.08 -15.67
N PRO A 445 21.19 30.75 -16.39
CA PRO A 445 22.36 30.14 -15.77
C PRO A 445 22.86 30.96 -14.56
N GLY A 446 23.05 30.30 -13.42
CA GLY A 446 23.46 30.91 -12.17
C GLY A 446 22.32 31.50 -11.30
N GLN A 447 21.07 31.53 -11.78
CA GLN A 447 19.94 32.06 -11.02
C GLN A 447 19.67 31.23 -9.77
N ASN A 448 19.41 31.91 -8.65
CA ASN A 448 19.06 31.31 -7.36
C ASN A 448 17.68 31.79 -6.90
N LEU A 449 16.85 30.90 -6.38
CA LEU A 449 15.56 31.24 -5.77
C LEU A 449 15.26 30.38 -4.55
N VAL A 450 14.48 30.91 -3.62
CA VAL A 450 13.98 30.15 -2.46
C VAL A 450 12.75 29.37 -2.92
N LEU A 451 12.72 28.08 -2.64
CA LEU A 451 11.57 27.25 -2.96
C LEU A 451 10.42 27.54 -1.99
N PRO A 452 9.17 27.57 -2.49
CA PRO A 452 7.99 27.67 -1.64
C PRO A 452 7.85 26.43 -0.73
N ASP A 453 7.15 26.56 0.40
CA ASP A 453 7.04 25.51 1.43
C ASP A 453 6.37 24.22 0.91
N ASP A 454 5.54 24.33 -0.13
CA ASP A 454 4.91 23.20 -0.82
C ASP A 454 5.92 22.30 -1.54
N ALA A 455 7.07 22.83 -1.98
CA ALA A 455 8.17 22.06 -2.58
C ALA A 455 8.73 20.99 -1.63
N LEU A 456 8.49 21.12 -0.32
CA LEU A 456 8.92 20.12 0.68
C LEU A 456 8.24 18.77 0.50
N HIS A 457 7.03 18.75 -0.07
CA HIS A 457 6.18 17.56 -0.15
C HIS A 457 6.44 16.74 -1.41
N GLY A 458 7.06 17.33 -2.45
CA GLY A 458 7.42 16.63 -3.67
C GLY A 458 7.74 17.57 -4.82
N LEU A 459 8.78 17.22 -5.56
CA LEU A 459 9.21 17.87 -6.79
C LEU A 459 9.22 16.84 -7.91
N GLY A 460 8.49 17.11 -8.99
CA GLY A 460 8.61 16.38 -10.25
C GLY A 460 9.65 17.06 -11.13
N ILE A 461 10.53 16.27 -11.74
CA ILE A 461 11.56 16.72 -12.69
C ILE A 461 11.31 16.01 -14.00
N ALA A 462 11.41 16.74 -15.12
CA ALA A 462 11.38 16.18 -16.46
C ALA A 462 12.51 16.77 -17.31
N PHE A 463 13.34 15.93 -17.90
CA PHE A 463 14.32 16.32 -18.90
C PHE A 463 13.88 15.79 -20.27
N ARG A 464 13.52 16.70 -21.18
CA ARG A 464 13.11 16.38 -22.55
C ARG A 464 14.21 16.72 -23.52
N PHE A 465 14.61 15.76 -24.36
CA PHE A 465 15.71 15.93 -25.29
C PHE A 465 15.49 15.21 -26.63
N ALA A 466 16.30 15.55 -27.64
CA ALA A 466 16.31 14.87 -28.94
C ALA A 466 17.66 15.06 -29.66
N GLY A 467 17.94 14.22 -30.66
CA GLY A 467 19.10 14.33 -31.55
C GLY A 467 20.28 13.44 -31.16
N ALA A 468 20.51 13.27 -29.85
CA ALA A 468 21.46 12.32 -29.28
C ALA A 468 20.87 11.75 -27.98
N ASP A 469 21.43 10.64 -27.48
CA ASP A 469 20.99 10.05 -26.22
C ASP A 469 21.75 10.64 -25.02
N ALA A 470 21.02 10.88 -23.94
CA ALA A 470 21.54 11.39 -22.68
C ALA A 470 20.80 10.73 -21.53
N ASP A 471 21.43 10.60 -20.36
CA ASP A 471 20.83 10.03 -19.15
C ASP A 471 20.73 11.07 -18.04
N LEU A 472 19.63 11.04 -17.26
CA LEU A 472 19.41 11.89 -16.09
C LEU A 472 19.90 11.18 -14.83
N SER A 473 20.70 11.89 -14.02
CA SER A 473 21.25 11.39 -12.75
C SER A 473 21.08 12.40 -11.61
N LEU A 474 21.00 11.92 -10.36
CA LEU A 474 20.92 12.75 -9.16
C LEU A 474 22.06 12.39 -8.19
N PHE A 475 22.72 13.40 -7.64
CA PHE A 475 23.73 13.23 -6.58
C PHE A 475 23.23 13.87 -5.29
N LEU A 476 23.02 13.08 -4.24
CA LEU A 476 22.67 13.55 -2.91
C LEU A 476 23.97 13.80 -2.13
N LEU A 477 24.20 15.05 -1.75
CA LEU A 477 25.49 15.52 -1.28
C LEU A 477 25.42 16.00 0.18
N GLY A 478 26.43 15.63 0.94
CA GLY A 478 26.67 16.13 2.29
C GLY A 478 27.20 17.56 2.33
N ASP A 479 27.54 18.04 3.53
CA ASP A 479 28.09 19.39 3.74
C ASP A 479 29.43 19.64 2.99
N ASN A 480 30.16 18.57 2.65
CA ASN A 480 31.40 18.62 1.89
C ASN A 480 31.20 18.62 0.36
N GLY A 481 29.96 18.60 -0.13
CA GLY A 481 29.65 18.53 -1.57
C GLY A 481 29.94 17.18 -2.21
N ARG A 482 30.11 16.12 -1.41
CA ARG A 482 30.35 14.75 -1.86
C ARG A 482 29.20 13.83 -1.47
N VAL A 483 29.02 12.75 -2.22
CA VAL A 483 28.13 11.65 -1.82
C VAL A 483 28.67 11.00 -0.55
N THR A 484 27.77 10.59 0.35
CA THR A 484 28.17 9.99 1.64
C THR A 484 28.09 8.47 1.65
N ALA A 485 27.33 7.90 0.71
CA ALA A 485 27.23 6.48 0.44
C ALA A 485 26.91 6.25 -1.04
N ASP A 486 27.14 5.03 -1.56
CA ASP A 486 26.85 4.70 -2.96
C ASP A 486 25.37 4.86 -3.30
N GLU A 487 24.49 4.62 -2.31
CA GLU A 487 23.02 4.83 -2.41
C GLU A 487 22.60 6.29 -2.63
N ASP A 488 23.49 7.25 -2.36
CA ASP A 488 23.24 8.68 -2.55
C ASP A 488 23.48 9.12 -4.02
N PHE A 489 23.89 8.21 -4.91
CA PHE A 489 23.96 8.43 -6.36
C PHE A 489 22.83 7.69 -7.08
N VAL A 490 21.88 8.43 -7.64
CA VAL A 490 20.71 7.88 -8.36
C VAL A 490 20.90 8.02 -9.86
N PHE A 491 20.87 6.89 -10.57
CA PHE A 491 21.05 6.81 -12.02
C PHE A 491 20.33 5.56 -12.56
N TYR A 492 20.39 5.27 -13.85
CA TYR A 492 19.58 4.21 -14.45
C TYR A 492 19.77 2.80 -13.84
N ASN A 493 20.97 2.43 -13.37
CA ASN A 493 21.19 1.14 -12.67
C ASN A 493 20.86 1.18 -11.17
N GLN A 494 20.68 2.37 -10.60
CA GLN A 494 20.26 2.56 -9.21
C GLN A 494 19.18 3.64 -9.17
N PRO A 495 17.94 3.32 -9.60
CA PRO A 495 16.92 4.33 -9.91
C PRO A 495 16.28 4.94 -8.68
N SER A 496 16.65 4.56 -7.45
CA SER A 496 16.12 5.17 -6.24
C SER A 496 17.07 5.06 -5.05
N THR A 497 16.98 6.05 -4.18
CA THR A 497 17.53 6.03 -2.81
C THR A 497 16.82 5.00 -1.92
N THR A 498 17.52 4.45 -0.92
CA THR A 498 17.01 3.44 0.03
C THR A 498 15.82 3.94 0.87
N ASP A 499 15.77 5.24 1.15
CA ASP A 499 14.68 5.91 1.88
C ASP A 499 13.53 6.39 0.98
N GLY A 500 13.66 6.25 -0.35
CA GLY A 500 12.69 6.68 -1.33
C GLY A 500 12.58 8.20 -1.50
N ALA A 501 13.53 8.98 -0.95
CA ALA A 501 13.49 10.43 -1.01
C ALA A 501 13.77 10.99 -2.42
N ALA A 502 14.52 10.24 -3.24
CA ALA A 502 14.76 10.55 -4.65
C ALA A 502 14.62 9.29 -5.52
N ARG A 503 13.96 9.43 -6.68
CA ARG A 503 13.73 8.34 -7.64
C ARG A 503 13.77 8.83 -9.08
N LEU A 504 14.38 8.04 -9.97
CA LEU A 504 14.33 8.14 -11.43
C LEU A 504 13.23 7.21 -11.98
N ALA A 505 12.52 7.65 -13.01
CA ALA A 505 11.57 6.85 -13.78
C ALA A 505 12.23 6.34 -15.07
N GLU A 506 11.63 5.34 -15.70
CA GLU A 506 12.12 4.83 -16.97
C GLU A 506 12.07 5.90 -18.07
N LYS A 507 13.06 5.85 -18.96
CA LYS A 507 13.16 6.69 -20.16
C LYS A 507 11.97 6.40 -21.08
N GLN A 508 11.22 7.44 -21.46
CA GLN A 508 10.00 7.34 -22.27
C GLN A 508 10.14 8.10 -23.59
N GLN A 509 9.54 7.58 -24.65
CA GLN A 509 9.47 8.27 -25.94
C GLN A 509 8.15 9.04 -26.09
N GLU A 510 8.23 10.36 -26.26
CA GLU A 510 7.08 11.25 -26.47
C GLU A 510 7.21 11.96 -27.83
N GLY A 511 6.69 11.32 -28.87
CA GLY A 511 6.79 11.83 -30.24
C GLY A 511 8.25 11.92 -30.70
N PRO A 512 8.74 13.10 -31.15
CA PRO A 512 10.13 13.27 -31.59
C PRO A 512 11.13 13.45 -30.44
N HIS A 513 10.67 13.47 -29.18
CA HIS A 513 11.49 13.70 -28.01
C HIS A 513 11.56 12.46 -27.13
N THR A 514 12.70 12.30 -26.47
CA THR A 514 12.89 11.36 -25.37
C THR A 514 12.75 12.15 -24.07
N VAL A 515 12.11 11.56 -23.07
CA VAL A 515 11.86 12.20 -21.77
C VAL A 515 12.27 11.27 -20.64
N GLU A 516 13.12 11.79 -19.75
CA GLU A 516 13.44 11.18 -18.48
C GLU A 516 12.85 12.00 -17.33
N ARG A 517 12.36 11.30 -16.31
CA ARG A 517 11.67 11.93 -15.18
C ARG A 517 12.27 11.48 -13.86
N ALA A 518 12.28 12.38 -12.90
CA ALA A 518 12.65 12.07 -11.53
C ALA A 518 11.69 12.71 -10.53
N THR A 519 11.58 12.14 -9.33
CA THR A 519 10.82 12.70 -8.21
C THR A 519 11.73 12.87 -7.01
N ILE A 520 11.64 14.01 -6.32
CA ILE A 520 12.39 14.30 -5.09
C ILE A 520 11.44 14.77 -3.99
N HIS A 521 11.45 14.11 -2.84
CA HIS A 521 10.72 14.48 -1.63
C HIS A 521 11.66 15.10 -0.60
N LEU A 522 11.78 16.43 -0.62
CA LEU A 522 12.74 17.17 0.20
C LEU A 522 12.53 17.03 1.72
N SER A 523 11.30 16.74 2.17
CA SER A 523 10.97 16.50 3.58
C SER A 523 11.41 15.12 4.09
N VAL A 524 11.65 14.16 3.19
CA VAL A 524 12.09 12.79 3.51
C VAL A 524 13.61 12.68 3.46
N LEU A 525 14.30 13.60 2.77
CA LEU A 525 15.76 13.61 2.67
C LEU A 525 16.40 13.64 4.08
N PRO A 526 17.34 12.70 4.36
CA PRO A 526 18.08 12.66 5.61
C PRO A 526 18.75 14.00 5.91
N GLU A 527 18.86 14.37 7.19
CA GLU A 527 19.47 15.65 7.58
C GLU A 527 20.94 15.80 7.11
N ARG A 528 21.64 14.68 6.90
CA ARG A 528 22.99 14.66 6.31
C ARG A 528 23.01 15.21 4.88
N VAL A 529 21.90 15.11 4.14
CA VAL A 529 21.79 15.59 2.75
C VAL A 529 21.49 17.08 2.75
N ARG A 530 22.48 17.83 2.27
CA ARG A 530 22.50 19.29 2.29
C ARG A 530 22.28 19.88 0.93
N ARG A 531 22.59 19.10 -0.12
CA ARG A 531 22.44 19.48 -1.51
C ARG A 531 22.03 18.27 -2.36
N VAL A 532 21.27 18.50 -3.42
CA VAL A 532 20.99 17.53 -4.47
C VAL A 532 21.40 18.15 -5.81
N ALA A 533 22.36 17.56 -6.51
CA ALA A 533 22.74 17.97 -7.85
C ALA A 533 21.98 17.12 -8.88
N ILE A 534 21.34 17.79 -9.85
CA ILE A 534 20.58 17.19 -10.93
C ILE A 534 21.43 17.32 -12.19
N ALA A 535 21.83 16.19 -12.76
CA ALA A 535 22.81 16.14 -13.83
C ALA A 535 22.35 15.33 -15.02
N ILE A 536 22.95 15.60 -16.18
CA ILE A 536 22.84 14.78 -17.38
C ILE A 536 24.22 14.31 -17.83
N ASN A 537 24.28 13.13 -18.43
CA ASN A 537 25.48 12.62 -19.09
C ASN A 537 25.13 12.11 -20.49
N MET A 538 26.02 12.33 -21.45
CA MET A 538 25.88 11.76 -22.79
C MET A 538 26.33 10.29 -22.78
N ASP A 539 25.80 9.50 -23.71
CA ASP A 539 26.26 8.12 -23.92
C ASP A 539 27.75 8.10 -24.32
N VAL A 540 28.57 7.46 -23.49
CA VAL A 540 30.03 7.38 -23.62
C VAL A 540 30.44 6.65 -24.90
N ASP A 541 29.68 5.65 -25.33
CA ASP A 541 30.02 4.79 -26.48
C ASP A 541 29.83 5.52 -27.83
N THR A 542 29.03 6.58 -27.84
CA THR A 542 28.73 7.36 -29.06
C THR A 542 29.76 8.46 -29.33
N GLY A 543 30.53 8.86 -28.31
CA GLY A 543 31.44 10.00 -28.37
C GLY A 543 30.77 11.36 -28.56
N LEU A 544 29.43 11.41 -28.49
CA LEU A 544 28.63 12.63 -28.66
C LEU A 544 28.74 13.55 -27.43
N THR A 545 28.36 14.81 -27.59
CA THR A 545 28.51 15.85 -26.58
C THR A 545 27.17 16.52 -26.30
N CYS A 546 27.06 17.33 -25.25
CA CYS A 546 25.85 18.11 -24.99
C CYS A 546 25.48 19.02 -26.18
N GLY A 547 26.46 19.42 -27.00
CA GLY A 547 26.22 20.13 -28.26
C GLY A 547 25.54 19.29 -29.36
N SER A 548 25.47 17.97 -29.22
CA SER A 548 24.79 17.06 -30.15
C SER A 548 23.28 16.93 -29.88
N LEU A 549 22.79 17.45 -28.76
CA LEU A 549 21.36 17.51 -28.45
C LEU A 549 20.71 18.61 -29.30
N SER A 550 19.87 18.21 -30.26
CA SER A 550 19.09 19.15 -31.08
C SER A 550 17.92 19.80 -30.31
N TYR A 551 17.55 19.22 -29.18
CA TYR A 551 16.56 19.74 -28.24
C TYR A 551 16.97 19.33 -26.82
N ALA A 552 16.88 20.25 -25.87
CA ALA A 552 17.10 19.98 -24.45
C ALA A 552 16.32 21.00 -23.60
N VAL A 553 15.41 20.52 -22.76
CA VAL A 553 14.64 21.32 -21.80
C VAL A 553 14.55 20.54 -20.49
N TRP A 554 14.90 21.20 -19.40
CA TRP A 554 14.68 20.71 -18.04
C TRP A 554 13.52 21.46 -17.42
N ASP A 555 12.55 20.74 -16.87
CA ASP A 555 11.43 21.29 -16.12
C ASP A 555 11.41 20.69 -14.71
N MET A 556 10.97 21.51 -13.75
CA MET A 556 10.70 21.09 -12.39
C MET A 556 9.35 21.66 -11.94
N GLU A 557 8.51 20.84 -11.32
CA GLU A 557 7.19 21.21 -10.85
C GLU A 557 6.95 20.79 -9.38
N CYS A 558 6.30 21.65 -8.62
CA CYS A 558 5.72 21.29 -7.32
C CYS A 558 4.34 20.65 -7.53
N VAL A 559 3.92 19.83 -6.56
CA VAL A 559 2.59 19.17 -6.54
C VAL A 559 1.42 20.17 -6.67
N THR A 560 1.61 21.41 -6.24
CA THR A 560 0.65 22.52 -6.26
C THR A 560 0.60 23.30 -7.59
N GLY A 561 1.51 23.01 -8.53
CA GLY A 561 1.54 23.60 -9.87
C GLY A 561 2.54 24.74 -10.10
N THR A 562 3.33 25.14 -9.09
CA THR A 562 4.48 26.03 -9.31
C THR A 562 5.53 25.28 -10.13
N ALA A 563 5.96 25.85 -11.26
CA ALA A 563 6.92 25.21 -12.15
C ALA A 563 8.08 26.13 -12.53
N TRP A 564 9.22 25.53 -12.85
CA TRP A 564 10.44 26.17 -13.35
C TRP A 564 10.94 25.42 -14.56
N THR A 565 11.50 26.14 -15.51
CA THR A 565 12.09 25.55 -16.72
C THR A 565 13.47 26.12 -16.95
N PHE A 566 14.37 25.32 -17.51
CA PHE A 566 15.72 25.73 -17.83
C PHE A 566 16.17 25.05 -19.11
N ARG A 567 16.80 25.83 -19.99
CA ARG A 567 17.44 25.31 -21.20
C ARG A 567 18.94 25.20 -20.93
N PRO A 568 19.47 23.99 -20.71
CA PRO A 568 20.90 23.83 -20.49
C PRO A 568 21.71 24.31 -21.70
N PRO A 569 22.90 24.89 -21.52
CA PRO A 569 23.73 25.34 -22.62
C PRO A 569 24.11 24.19 -23.57
N ALA A 570 24.00 24.40 -24.88
CA ALA A 570 24.56 23.46 -25.85
C ALA A 570 26.06 23.71 -25.98
N ASP A 571 26.88 22.91 -25.30
CA ASP A 571 28.34 23.03 -25.34
C ASP A 571 28.98 21.80 -26.05
N PRO A 572 29.66 22.00 -27.20
CA PRO A 572 30.27 20.90 -27.96
C PRO A 572 31.54 20.33 -27.31
N SER A 573 32.02 20.92 -26.20
CA SER A 573 33.19 20.45 -25.46
C SER A 573 32.82 19.61 -24.22
N ILE A 574 31.53 19.52 -23.88
CA ILE A 574 31.04 18.95 -22.63
C ILE A 574 30.30 17.64 -22.88
N ARG A 575 30.57 16.64 -22.03
CA ARG A 575 29.96 15.30 -22.10
C ARG A 575 29.07 14.97 -20.90
N ALA A 576 29.16 15.73 -19.82
CA ALA A 576 28.25 15.66 -18.68
C ALA A 576 28.02 17.04 -18.09
N MET A 577 26.87 17.29 -17.49
CA MET A 577 26.48 18.60 -17.01
C MET A 577 25.61 18.54 -15.76
N VAL A 578 25.89 19.37 -14.76
CA VAL A 578 24.93 19.66 -13.69
C VAL A 578 24.00 20.78 -14.17
N ILE A 579 22.73 20.41 -14.37
CA ILE A 579 21.68 21.31 -14.86
C ILE A 579 21.25 22.26 -13.75
N ALA A 580 20.94 21.69 -12.57
CA ALA A 580 20.45 22.44 -11.42
C ALA A 580 20.87 21.81 -10.09
N GLU A 581 20.88 22.61 -9.04
CA GLU A 581 21.12 22.18 -7.66
C GLU A 581 19.99 22.62 -6.74
N LEU A 582 19.56 21.72 -5.86
CA LEU A 582 18.72 22.01 -4.71
C LEU A 582 19.60 22.05 -3.47
N TYR A 583 19.55 23.07 -2.63
CA TYR A 583 20.38 23.13 -1.43
C TYR A 583 19.68 23.76 -0.23
N ARG A 584 20.01 23.27 0.97
CA ARG A 584 19.53 23.86 2.22
C ARG A 584 20.28 25.16 2.53
N HIS A 585 19.56 26.18 2.96
CA HIS A 585 20.10 27.46 3.39
C HIS A 585 19.39 27.92 4.66
N ALA A 586 20.12 28.48 5.62
CA ALA A 586 19.51 29.05 6.82
C ALA A 586 19.11 30.50 6.55
N ILE A 587 17.83 30.84 6.71
CA ILE A 587 17.32 32.21 6.69
C ILE A 587 16.65 32.47 8.04
N GLU A 588 17.13 33.46 8.78
CA GLU A 588 16.56 33.85 10.10
C GLU A 588 16.41 32.68 11.09
N GLY A 589 17.35 31.71 11.04
CA GLY A 589 17.33 30.52 11.91
C GLY A 589 16.41 29.40 11.45
N ARG A 590 15.70 29.54 10.32
CA ARG A 590 14.93 28.47 9.68
C ARG A 590 15.68 27.90 8.48
N SER A 591 15.71 26.58 8.36
CA SER A 591 16.27 25.89 7.19
C SER A 591 15.26 25.93 6.05
N VAL A 592 15.61 26.56 4.95
CA VAL A 592 14.81 26.61 3.71
C VAL A 592 15.57 25.96 2.56
N TRP A 593 14.86 25.45 1.57
CA TRP A 593 15.47 24.93 0.35
C TRP A 593 15.53 26.01 -0.73
N LYS A 594 16.64 26.01 -1.47
CA LYS A 594 16.86 26.92 -2.60
C LYS A 594 17.17 26.10 -3.85
N LEU A 595 16.68 26.59 -4.99
CA LEU A 595 17.00 26.09 -6.32
C LEU A 595 18.04 27.00 -6.96
N ARG A 596 19.05 26.41 -7.59
CA ARG A 596 20.04 27.07 -8.43
C ARG A 596 20.12 26.42 -9.81
N ALA A 597 19.88 27.19 -10.87
CA ALA A 597 20.23 26.73 -12.22
C ALA A 597 21.73 26.95 -12.45
N LEU A 598 22.43 25.98 -13.03
CA LEU A 598 23.88 26.05 -13.25
C LEU A 598 24.23 25.93 -14.73
N GLY A 599 23.98 24.77 -15.33
CA GLY A 599 24.52 24.44 -16.65
C GLY A 599 26.04 24.25 -16.65
N GLN A 600 26.62 23.76 -15.54
CA GLN A 600 28.06 23.56 -15.42
C GLN A 600 28.46 22.24 -16.08
N GLY A 601 29.44 22.26 -16.97
CA GLY A 601 29.85 21.10 -17.77
C GLY A 601 31.19 20.47 -17.37
N TRP A 602 31.33 19.17 -17.66
CA TRP A 602 32.56 18.39 -17.59
C TRP A 602 32.89 17.79 -18.94
N ALA A 603 34.10 18.08 -19.44
CA ALA A 603 34.61 17.52 -20.70
C ALA A 603 34.94 16.02 -20.58
N GLU A 604 35.38 15.59 -19.40
CA GLU A 604 35.69 14.20 -19.07
C GLU A 604 34.44 13.30 -18.95
N GLY A 605 33.23 13.85 -19.13
CA GLY A 605 31.99 13.09 -19.06
C GLY A 605 31.60 12.69 -17.64
N LEU A 606 30.89 11.57 -17.51
CA LEU A 606 30.37 11.09 -16.23
C LEU A 606 31.50 10.84 -15.23
N ASP A 607 32.63 10.28 -15.66
CA ASP A 607 33.76 9.97 -14.78
C ASP A 607 34.32 11.21 -14.07
N GLY A 608 34.46 12.32 -14.82
CA GLY A 608 34.92 13.58 -14.26
C GLY A 608 33.90 14.21 -13.30
N LEU A 609 32.61 14.08 -13.62
CA LEU A 609 31.52 14.54 -12.77
C LEU A 609 31.43 13.72 -11.47
N ALA A 610 31.50 12.39 -11.57
CA ALA A 610 31.47 11.46 -10.45
C ALA A 610 32.66 11.68 -9.50
N ARG A 611 33.88 11.82 -10.04
CA ARG A 611 35.08 12.18 -9.25
C ARG A 611 34.94 13.53 -8.54
N ALA A 612 34.33 14.52 -9.20
CA ALA A 612 34.08 15.83 -8.58
C ALA A 612 33.13 15.75 -7.37
N HIS A 613 32.24 14.75 -7.35
CA HIS A 613 31.32 14.47 -6.24
C HIS A 613 31.78 13.34 -5.31
N GLY A 614 33.03 12.89 -5.42
CA GLY A 614 33.65 11.96 -4.48
C GLY A 614 33.33 10.48 -4.72
N ILE A 615 32.89 10.12 -5.93
CA ILE A 615 32.73 8.73 -6.36
C ILE A 615 34.02 8.29 -7.06
N ASP A 616 34.59 7.17 -6.62
CA ASP A 616 35.69 6.52 -7.31
C ASP A 616 35.13 5.71 -8.49
N VAL A 617 35.57 6.05 -9.70
CA VAL A 617 35.20 5.37 -10.95
C VAL A 617 36.45 4.66 -11.44
N GLU A 618 36.44 3.33 -11.44
CA GLU A 618 37.55 2.48 -11.95
C GLU A 618 37.44 2.20 -13.45
#